data_AF-A0A1H0WMU8-F1
#
_entry.id   AF-A0A1H0WMU8-F1
#
_cell.length_a   1.000
_cell.length_b   1.000
_cell.length_c   1.000
_cell.angle_alpha   90.00
_cell.angle_beta   90.00
_cell.angle_gamma   90.00
#
_symmetry.space_group_name_H-M   'P 1'
#
loop_
_entity.id
_entity.type
_entity.pdbx_description
1 polymer ?
#
loop_
_entity_poly.entity_id
_entity_poly.type
_entity_poly.pdbx_seq_one_letter_code
_entity_poly.pdbx_strand_id
1 'polypeptide(L)'
;MENILRPVYQERASHPNTVGIIIIEKKLHAFPVTDSFDTILLVIVKEMEEPLMIKHYDHEGRIASLYTVTEAMLKEWLFLGSNRKFVEWILKGKVIFDRNEYISNLKKELEEFPQEERDIKKGIEFGKLIRRYQDGKAFFNIGHYLDAYNNIVHALHHLARLAIIENGLHPEVTVWNQVKQFDPEIYKLYEELVESEESLSKRLELLFLASEFLINTRAKQGGRHLLEVLAERSESWLFGEILDHPKLKVYSVDLELMVEFLVEKQLIHVEKVLTKGKDLYHRNYSVSL
;
A
#
# COMPACT_ATOMS: atom_id res chain seq x y z
N MET A 1 -19.54 6.33 24.08
CA MET A 1 -18.69 5.57 25.04
C MET A 1 -17.64 6.45 25.70
N GLU A 2 -17.38 7.64 25.16
CA GLU A 2 -16.36 8.58 25.64
C GLU A 2 -16.32 8.79 27.16
N ASN A 3 -17.47 9.03 27.82
CA ASN A 3 -17.51 9.25 29.28
C ASN A 3 -17.08 8.02 30.10
N ILE A 4 -17.33 6.82 29.58
CA ILE A 4 -16.97 5.55 30.24
C ILE A 4 -15.47 5.29 30.10
N LEU A 5 -14.90 5.60 28.94
CA LEU A 5 -13.47 5.46 28.67
C LEU A 5 -12.63 6.61 29.24
N ARG A 6 -13.27 7.63 29.82
CA ARG A 6 -12.59 8.81 30.38
C ARG A 6 -11.51 8.51 31.40
N PRO A 7 -11.74 7.67 32.43
CA PRO A 7 -10.68 7.31 33.36
C PRO A 7 -9.49 6.66 32.65
N VAL A 8 -9.77 5.81 31.65
CA VAL A 8 -8.75 5.09 30.87
C VAL A 8 -7.87 6.05 30.07
N TYR A 9 -8.47 6.96 29.30
CA TYR A 9 -7.66 7.89 28.49
C TYR A 9 -7.01 9.00 29.33
N GLN A 10 -7.58 9.38 30.49
CA GLN A 10 -6.96 10.35 31.40
C GLN A 10 -5.68 9.79 32.05
N GLU A 11 -5.71 8.54 32.50
CA GLU A 11 -4.52 7.84 33.01
C GLU A 11 -3.42 7.84 31.93
N ARG A 12 -3.76 7.47 30.69
CA ARG A 12 -2.81 7.43 29.57
C ARG A 12 -2.27 8.82 29.20
N ALA A 13 -3.11 9.85 29.18
CA ALA A 13 -2.70 11.22 28.86
C ALA A 13 -1.68 11.78 29.87
N SER A 14 -1.80 11.38 31.14
CA SER A 14 -0.87 11.79 32.20
C SER A 14 0.53 11.18 32.05
N HIS A 15 0.66 10.05 31.34
CA HIS A 15 1.93 9.36 31.19
C HIS A 15 2.89 10.13 30.27
N PRO A 16 4.15 10.39 30.67
CA PRO A 16 5.08 11.23 29.92
C PRO A 16 5.43 10.68 28.53
N ASN A 17 5.28 9.37 28.35
CA ASN A 17 5.53 8.67 27.10
C ASN A 17 4.39 8.81 26.06
N THR A 18 3.19 9.20 26.47
CA THR A 18 2.04 9.34 25.56
C THR A 18 2.17 10.63 24.78
N VAL A 19 2.11 10.56 23.45
CA VAL A 19 2.17 11.73 22.56
C VAL A 19 0.82 12.08 21.94
N GLY A 20 -0.09 11.12 21.81
CA GLY A 20 -1.38 11.37 21.22
C GLY A 20 -2.44 10.38 21.67
N ILE A 21 -3.69 10.84 21.78
CA ILE A 21 -4.85 9.97 21.98
C ILE A 21 -5.97 10.40 21.04
N ILE A 22 -6.52 9.44 20.28
CA ILE A 22 -7.63 9.63 19.36
C ILE A 22 -8.74 8.65 19.73
N ILE A 23 -9.99 9.13 19.72
CA ILE A 23 -11.18 8.29 19.86
C ILE A 23 -11.95 8.23 18.54
N ILE A 24 -12.39 7.04 18.18
CA ILE A 24 -13.19 6.77 16.98
C ILE A 24 -14.43 6.03 17.42
N GLU A 25 -15.60 6.64 17.26
CA GLU A 25 -16.87 5.97 17.52
C GLU A 25 -17.41 5.35 16.22
N LYS A 26 -17.99 4.16 16.36
CA LYS A 26 -18.67 3.47 15.27
C LYS A 26 -19.79 4.35 14.73
N LYS A 27 -19.75 4.64 13.44
CA LYS A 27 -20.84 5.34 12.75
C LYS A 27 -21.85 4.31 12.27
N LEU A 28 -23.13 4.51 12.60
CA LEU A 28 -24.21 3.71 12.01
C LEU A 28 -24.17 3.87 10.48
N HIS A 29 -24.31 2.74 9.76
CA HIS A 29 -24.32 2.67 8.29
C HIS A 29 -23.03 3.11 7.58
N ALA A 30 -21.89 3.19 8.29
CA ALA A 30 -20.59 3.40 7.67
C ALA A 30 -19.81 2.08 7.53
N PHE A 31 -18.76 2.09 6.69
CA PHE A 31 -17.79 0.99 6.62
C PHE A 31 -17.23 0.67 8.02
N PRO A 32 -17.01 -0.60 8.40
CA PRO A 32 -16.60 -0.99 9.74
C PRO A 32 -15.11 -0.69 9.99
N VAL A 33 -14.75 0.60 10.05
CA VAL A 33 -13.40 1.07 10.35
C VAL A 33 -12.97 0.72 11.79
N THR A 34 -13.94 0.33 12.64
CA THR A 34 -13.73 -0.04 14.03
C THR A 34 -13.70 -1.56 14.26
N ASP A 35 -13.57 -2.39 13.23
CA ASP A 35 -13.55 -3.86 13.35
C ASP A 35 -14.72 -4.42 14.20
N SER A 36 -15.91 -3.85 14.00
CA SER A 36 -17.15 -4.13 14.74
C SER A 36 -17.23 -3.63 16.18
N PHE A 37 -16.17 -3.04 16.74
CA PHE A 37 -16.22 -2.36 18.04
C PHE A 37 -17.07 -1.09 17.97
N ASP A 38 -17.74 -0.74 19.07
CA ASP A 38 -18.49 0.51 19.16
C ASP A 38 -17.55 1.70 19.28
N THR A 39 -16.34 1.50 19.82
CA THR A 39 -15.35 2.55 19.99
C THR A 39 -13.93 2.01 19.90
N ILE A 40 -13.08 2.73 19.16
CA ILE A 40 -11.64 2.54 19.16
C ILE A 40 -11.00 3.69 19.93
N LEU A 41 -10.08 3.36 20.83
CA LEU A 41 -9.20 4.30 21.49
C LEU A 41 -7.78 4.05 21.00
N LEU A 42 -7.23 4.96 20.20
CA LEU A 42 -5.86 4.89 19.72
C LEU A 42 -4.98 5.76 20.63
N VAL A 43 -4.02 5.14 21.31
CA VAL A 43 -3.00 5.79 22.12
C VAL A 43 -1.65 5.63 21.41
N ILE A 44 -1.00 6.76 21.13
CA ILE A 44 0.30 6.81 20.48
C ILE A 44 1.33 7.16 21.55
N VAL A 45 2.37 6.33 21.67
CA VAL A 45 3.46 6.51 22.63
C VAL A 45 4.80 6.59 21.91
N LYS A 46 5.81 7.24 22.51
CA LYS A 46 7.13 7.37 21.87
C LYS A 46 7.78 6.01 21.67
N GLU A 47 7.85 5.23 22.75
CA GLU A 47 8.55 3.95 22.80
C GLU A 47 7.87 2.98 23.76
N MET A 48 7.91 1.69 23.47
CA MET A 48 7.53 0.62 24.40
C MET A 48 8.20 -0.67 23.94
N GLU A 49 8.39 -1.61 24.86
CA GLU A 49 9.06 -2.89 24.59
C GLU A 49 8.33 -3.70 23.51
N GLU A 50 7.02 -3.89 23.67
CA GLU A 50 6.16 -4.44 22.63
C GLU A 50 5.61 -3.29 21.79
N PRO A 51 5.83 -3.21 20.47
CA PRO A 51 5.52 -2.00 19.70
C PRO A 51 4.01 -1.76 19.49
N LEU A 52 3.18 -2.76 19.81
CA LEU A 52 1.73 -2.73 19.80
C LEU A 52 1.17 -3.52 20.98
N MET A 53 0.25 -2.91 21.72
CA MET A 53 -0.56 -3.58 22.73
C MET A 53 -2.04 -3.29 22.48
N ILE A 54 -2.87 -4.34 22.51
CA ILE A 54 -4.32 -4.22 22.32
C ILE A 54 -5.04 -4.70 23.58
N LYS A 55 -6.02 -3.93 24.05
CA LYS A 55 -6.92 -4.31 25.16
C LYS A 55 -8.37 -4.12 24.75
N HIS A 56 -9.23 -5.05 25.13
CA HIS A 56 -10.67 -4.94 24.91
C HIS A 56 -11.39 -4.63 26.21
N TYR A 57 -12.44 -3.82 26.10
CA TYR A 57 -13.33 -3.46 27.20
C TYR A 57 -14.76 -3.77 26.79
N ASP A 58 -15.55 -4.20 27.77
CA ASP A 58 -17.00 -4.36 27.67
C ASP A 58 -17.65 -3.55 28.78
N HIS A 59 -18.70 -2.81 28.43
CA HIS A 59 -19.55 -2.16 29.40
C HIS A 59 -21.00 -2.13 28.90
N GLU A 60 -21.88 -2.83 29.62
CA GLU A 60 -23.32 -2.87 29.32
C GLU A 60 -23.64 -3.26 27.86
N GLY A 61 -22.88 -4.23 27.32
CA GLY A 61 -23.06 -4.71 25.95
C GLY A 61 -22.49 -3.79 24.86
N ARG A 62 -21.77 -2.73 25.27
CA ARG A 62 -20.95 -1.91 24.36
C ARG A 62 -19.49 -2.30 24.48
N ILE A 63 -18.84 -2.54 23.35
CA ILE A 63 -17.46 -3.00 23.30
C ILE A 63 -16.51 -1.91 22.78
N ALA A 64 -15.34 -1.80 23.40
CA ALA A 64 -14.29 -0.89 22.96
C ALA A 64 -12.94 -1.60 22.83
N SER A 65 -12.11 -1.15 21.89
CA SER A 65 -10.74 -1.63 21.71
C SER A 65 -9.74 -0.49 21.89
N LEU A 66 -8.80 -0.66 22.79
CA LEU A 66 -7.67 0.23 23.03
C LEU A 66 -6.45 -0.31 22.30
N TYR A 67 -5.96 0.47 21.35
CA TYR A 67 -4.68 0.27 20.67
C TYR A 67 -3.66 1.20 21.29
N THR A 68 -2.62 0.66 21.92
CA THR A 68 -1.41 1.42 22.27
C THR A 68 -0.33 1.08 21.27
N VAL A 69 0.14 2.06 20.51
CA VAL A 69 1.13 1.85 19.43
C VAL A 69 2.30 2.81 19.59
N THR A 70 3.50 2.33 19.29
CA THR A 70 4.69 3.19 19.18
C THR A 70 4.60 4.13 17.97
N GLU A 71 5.21 5.31 18.07
CA GLU A 71 5.36 6.21 16.93
C GLU A 71 6.05 5.53 15.74
N ALA A 72 7.09 4.73 16.00
CA ALA A 72 7.84 4.04 14.95
C ALA A 72 6.96 3.07 14.16
N MET A 73 6.20 2.21 14.85
CA MET A 73 5.30 1.25 14.21
C MET A 73 4.13 1.94 13.50
N LEU A 74 3.60 3.02 14.08
CA LEU A 74 2.56 3.82 13.42
C LEU A 74 3.08 4.41 12.11
N LYS A 75 4.25 5.05 12.13
CA LYS A 75 4.88 5.63 10.93
C LYS A 75 5.15 4.56 9.87
N GLU A 76 5.63 3.38 10.25
CA GLU A 76 5.81 2.26 9.34
C GLU A 76 4.50 1.83 8.67
N TRP A 77 3.41 1.68 9.43
CA TRP A 77 2.10 1.33 8.87
C TRP A 77 1.53 2.38 7.93
N LEU A 78 1.67 3.66 8.29
CA LEU A 78 1.24 4.76 7.45
C LEU A 78 2.04 4.77 6.14
N PHE A 79 3.36 4.61 6.24
CA PHE A 79 4.27 4.58 5.10
C PHE A 79 4.01 3.39 4.16
N LEU A 80 3.90 2.17 4.69
CA LEU A 80 3.65 0.96 3.88
C LEU A 80 2.20 0.86 3.38
N GLY A 81 1.27 1.63 3.93
CA GLY A 81 -0.16 1.52 3.62
C GLY A 81 -0.77 0.16 4.02
N SER A 82 -0.09 -0.57 4.89
CA SER A 82 -0.47 -1.92 5.33
C SER A 82 -1.69 -1.92 6.26
N ASN A 83 -2.03 -0.77 6.86
CA ASN A 83 -3.10 -0.66 7.84
C ASN A 83 -3.99 0.58 7.62
N ARG A 84 -4.81 0.54 6.56
CA ARG A 84 -5.64 1.68 6.10
C ARG A 84 -6.57 2.28 7.16
N LYS A 85 -7.07 1.46 8.08
CA LYS A 85 -7.93 1.93 9.17
C LYS A 85 -7.21 2.96 10.05
N PHE A 86 -5.89 2.90 10.21
CA PHE A 86 -5.14 3.88 10.99
C PHE A 86 -5.10 5.25 10.32
N VAL A 87 -4.99 5.29 8.99
CA VAL A 87 -5.10 6.55 8.22
C VAL A 87 -6.48 7.18 8.48
N GLU A 88 -7.55 6.40 8.39
CA GLU A 88 -8.90 6.89 8.68
C GLU A 88 -9.09 7.29 10.15
N TRP A 89 -8.53 6.53 11.10
CA TRP A 89 -8.58 6.86 12.52
C TRP A 89 -7.89 8.18 12.81
N ILE A 90 -6.71 8.41 12.24
CA ILE A 90 -5.98 9.66 12.42
C ILE A 90 -6.77 10.81 11.80
N LEU A 91 -7.15 10.73 10.52
CA LEU A 91 -7.81 11.82 9.81
C LEU A 91 -9.20 12.14 10.37
N LYS A 92 -10.04 11.13 10.59
CA LYS A 92 -11.46 11.29 10.93
C LYS A 92 -11.75 11.20 12.43
N GLY A 93 -10.81 10.73 13.24
CA GLY A 93 -10.98 10.54 14.68
C GLY A 93 -10.94 11.86 15.47
N LYS A 94 -11.62 11.85 16.62
CA LYS A 94 -11.63 12.97 17.57
C LYS A 94 -10.38 12.91 18.43
N VAL A 95 -9.58 13.97 18.40
CA VAL A 95 -8.38 14.10 19.21
C VAL A 95 -8.76 14.39 20.66
N ILE A 96 -8.31 13.56 21.59
CA ILE A 96 -8.56 13.67 23.04
C ILE A 96 -7.36 14.25 23.76
N PHE A 97 -6.16 13.95 23.30
CA PHE A 97 -4.90 14.45 23.86
C PHE A 97 -3.88 14.58 22.74
N ASP A 98 -3.15 15.70 22.69
CA ASP A 98 -2.15 15.97 21.68
C ASP A 98 -0.93 16.67 22.30
N ARG A 99 0.15 15.93 22.51
CA ARG A 99 1.37 16.48 23.11
C ARG A 99 2.19 17.14 22.01
N ASN A 100 2.50 18.43 22.20
CA ASN A 100 3.30 19.21 21.25
C ASN A 100 2.76 19.15 19.82
N GLU A 101 1.43 19.12 19.66
CA GLU A 101 0.76 19.11 18.35
C GLU A 101 1.14 17.90 17.46
N TYR A 102 1.58 16.79 18.05
CA TYR A 102 1.96 15.57 17.34
C TYR A 102 0.87 15.08 16.36
N ILE A 103 -0.36 14.90 16.83
CA ILE A 103 -1.47 14.39 15.98
C ILE A 103 -1.84 15.45 14.93
N SER A 104 -1.83 16.71 15.31
CA SER A 104 -2.13 17.82 14.40
C SER A 104 -1.13 17.87 13.24
N ASN A 105 0.16 17.74 13.53
CA ASN A 105 1.21 17.63 12.50
C ASN A 105 1.08 16.35 11.68
N LEU A 106 0.80 15.21 12.31
CA LEU A 106 0.60 13.94 11.61
C LEU A 106 -0.60 14.00 10.63
N LYS A 107 -1.70 14.65 11.01
CA LYS A 107 -2.84 14.90 10.12
C LYS A 107 -2.42 15.73 8.91
N LYS A 108 -1.68 16.81 9.14
CA LYS A 108 -1.19 17.69 8.08
C LYS A 108 -0.27 16.94 7.10
N GLU A 109 0.66 16.13 7.61
CA GLU A 109 1.53 15.29 6.79
C GLU A 109 0.73 14.31 5.92
N LEU A 110 -0.28 13.66 6.50
CA LEU A 110 -1.17 12.76 5.76
C LEU A 110 -2.00 13.48 4.70
N GLU A 111 -2.44 14.72 4.96
CA GLU A 111 -3.19 15.54 4.00
C GLU A 111 -2.32 16.08 2.86
N GLU A 112 -1.07 16.45 3.13
CA GLU A 112 -0.12 16.93 2.11
C GLU A 112 0.36 15.82 1.17
N PHE A 113 0.46 14.59 1.69
CA PHE A 113 0.88 13.38 1.00
C PHE A 113 2.11 13.57 0.07
N PRO A 114 3.32 13.78 0.62
CA PRO A 114 4.50 14.23 -0.14
C PRO A 114 4.88 13.38 -1.37
N GLN A 115 5.48 14.01 -2.39
CA GLN A 115 5.81 13.36 -3.65
C GLN A 115 6.72 12.12 -3.50
N GLU A 116 7.73 12.18 -2.64
CA GLU A 116 8.64 11.06 -2.38
C GLU A 116 7.88 9.84 -1.83
N GLU A 117 6.99 10.06 -0.87
CA GLU A 117 6.14 9.01 -0.31
C GLU A 117 5.20 8.43 -1.38
N ARG A 118 4.64 9.28 -2.23
CA ARG A 118 3.81 8.85 -3.36
C ARG A 118 4.59 7.97 -4.33
N ASP A 119 5.80 8.35 -4.70
CA ASP A 119 6.63 7.58 -5.64
C ASP A 119 6.96 6.19 -5.08
N ILE A 120 7.22 6.09 -3.78
CA ILE A 120 7.43 4.80 -3.11
C ILE A 120 6.17 3.94 -3.13
N LYS A 121 5.02 4.51 -2.71
CA LYS A 121 3.75 3.77 -2.70
C LYS A 121 3.28 3.36 -4.10
N LYS A 122 3.52 4.19 -5.12
CA LYS A 122 3.29 3.82 -6.52
C LYS A 122 4.13 2.60 -6.89
N GLY A 123 5.40 2.57 -6.53
CA GLY A 123 6.27 1.40 -6.75
C GLY A 123 5.73 0.13 -6.08
N ILE A 124 5.26 0.23 -4.84
CA ILE A 124 4.71 -0.91 -4.08
C ILE A 124 3.45 -1.45 -4.77
N GLU A 125 2.50 -0.59 -5.12
CA GLU A 125 1.27 -1.02 -5.80
C GLU A 125 1.56 -1.51 -7.23
N PHE A 126 2.54 -0.92 -7.92
CA PHE A 126 2.96 -1.34 -9.25
C PHE A 126 3.60 -2.74 -9.26
N GLY A 127 4.47 -3.06 -8.29
CA GLY A 127 5.02 -4.41 -8.13
C GLY A 127 3.94 -5.46 -7.92
N LYS A 128 2.99 -5.19 -7.01
CA LYS A 128 1.84 -6.07 -6.77
C LYS A 128 0.94 -6.22 -8.00
N LEU A 129 0.72 -5.14 -8.74
CA LEU A 129 -0.05 -5.12 -9.98
C LEU A 129 0.59 -6.05 -11.03
N ILE A 130 1.91 -5.90 -11.29
CA ILE A 130 2.62 -6.75 -12.26
C ILE A 130 2.53 -8.22 -11.85
N ARG A 131 2.77 -8.55 -10.57
CA ARG A 131 2.67 -9.93 -10.08
C ARG A 131 1.30 -10.52 -10.37
N ARG A 132 0.23 -9.84 -9.94
CA ARG A 132 -1.14 -10.34 -10.12
C ARG A 132 -1.52 -10.45 -11.58
N TYR A 133 -1.08 -9.51 -12.41
CA TYR A 133 -1.29 -9.59 -13.86
C TYR A 133 -0.59 -10.82 -14.46
N GLN A 134 0.70 -11.03 -14.17
CA GLN A 134 1.48 -12.13 -14.75
C GLN A 134 0.99 -13.50 -14.27
N ASP A 135 0.74 -13.67 -12.96
CA ASP A 135 0.19 -14.90 -12.40
C ASP A 135 -1.18 -15.21 -13.02
N GLY A 136 -2.04 -14.19 -13.12
CA GLY A 136 -3.35 -14.31 -13.74
C GLY A 136 -3.28 -14.69 -15.23
N LYS A 137 -2.36 -14.06 -15.98
CA LYS A 137 -2.15 -14.35 -17.39
C LYS A 137 -1.62 -15.77 -17.60
N ALA A 138 -0.73 -16.23 -16.71
CA ALA A 138 -0.24 -17.61 -16.73
C ALA A 138 -1.39 -18.61 -16.54
N PHE A 139 -2.23 -18.43 -15.51
CA PHE A 139 -3.42 -19.27 -15.30
C PHE A 139 -4.39 -19.24 -16.47
N PHE A 140 -4.62 -18.06 -17.06
CA PHE A 140 -5.49 -17.92 -18.22
C PHE A 140 -4.98 -18.75 -19.42
N ASN A 141 -3.68 -18.68 -19.71
CA ASN A 141 -3.06 -19.38 -20.83
C ASN A 141 -3.14 -20.90 -20.71
N ILE A 142 -3.19 -21.44 -19.48
CA ILE A 142 -3.36 -22.88 -19.23
C ILE A 142 -4.83 -23.29 -18.97
N GLY A 143 -5.80 -22.39 -19.21
CA GLY A 143 -7.24 -22.68 -19.11
C GLY A 143 -7.82 -22.66 -17.70
N HIS A 144 -7.05 -22.25 -16.68
CA HIS A 144 -7.48 -22.14 -15.30
C HIS A 144 -8.21 -20.80 -15.04
N TYR A 145 -9.40 -20.65 -15.62
CA TYR A 145 -10.09 -19.35 -15.66
C TYR A 145 -10.54 -18.81 -14.29
N LEU A 146 -10.86 -19.67 -13.31
CA LEU A 146 -11.24 -19.21 -11.97
C LEU A 146 -10.04 -18.62 -11.21
N ASP A 147 -8.87 -19.23 -11.34
CA ASP A 147 -7.62 -18.73 -10.75
C ASP A 147 -7.14 -17.45 -11.45
N ALA A 148 -7.30 -17.39 -12.77
CA ALA A 148 -7.07 -16.18 -13.56
C ALA A 148 -8.01 -15.04 -13.15
N TYR A 149 -9.29 -15.34 -12.90
CA TYR A 149 -10.28 -14.38 -12.41
C TYR A 149 -9.89 -13.78 -11.06
N ASN A 150 -9.47 -14.61 -10.10
CA ASN A 150 -9.04 -14.11 -8.80
C ASN A 150 -7.86 -13.14 -8.95
N ASN A 151 -6.87 -13.50 -9.77
CA ASN A 151 -5.70 -12.66 -10.00
C ASN A 151 -6.03 -11.36 -10.73
N ILE A 152 -6.90 -11.37 -11.75
CA ILE A 152 -7.26 -10.13 -12.47
C ILE A 152 -8.07 -9.19 -11.58
N VAL A 153 -8.93 -9.70 -10.70
CA VAL A 153 -9.64 -8.89 -9.69
C VAL A 153 -8.63 -8.17 -8.79
N HIS A 154 -7.59 -8.86 -8.33
CA HIS A 154 -6.53 -8.24 -7.53
C HIS A 154 -5.68 -7.26 -8.34
N ALA A 155 -5.34 -7.57 -9.59
CA ALA A 155 -4.61 -6.66 -10.47
C ALA A 155 -5.40 -5.36 -10.67
N LEU A 156 -6.69 -5.43 -11.00
CA LEU A 156 -7.56 -4.26 -11.14
C LEU A 156 -7.64 -3.44 -9.83
N HIS A 157 -7.67 -4.09 -8.66
CA HIS A 157 -7.60 -3.38 -7.37
C HIS A 157 -6.28 -2.63 -7.18
N HIS A 158 -5.13 -3.23 -7.52
CA HIS A 158 -3.84 -2.56 -7.44
C HIS A 158 -3.73 -1.41 -8.45
N LEU A 159 -4.27 -1.60 -9.65
CA LEU A 159 -4.35 -0.56 -10.68
C LEU A 159 -5.20 0.63 -10.23
N ALA A 160 -6.36 0.40 -9.61
CA ALA A 160 -7.19 1.45 -9.04
C ALA A 160 -6.47 2.23 -7.93
N ARG A 161 -5.76 1.54 -7.04
CA ARG A 161 -4.95 2.17 -5.98
C ARG A 161 -3.82 3.02 -6.57
N LEU A 162 -3.12 2.48 -7.57
CA LEU A 162 -2.06 3.19 -8.27
C LEU A 162 -2.59 4.49 -8.87
N ALA A 163 -3.72 4.45 -9.58
CA ALA A 163 -4.35 5.63 -10.18
C ALA A 163 -4.76 6.69 -9.13
N ILE A 164 -5.23 6.27 -7.95
CA ILE A 164 -5.57 7.19 -6.86
C ILE A 164 -4.31 7.88 -6.30
N ILE A 165 -3.21 7.13 -6.12
CA ILE A 165 -1.92 7.68 -5.67
C ILE A 165 -1.34 8.64 -6.72
N GLU A 166 -1.47 8.32 -8.00
CA GLU A 166 -1.07 9.19 -9.12
C GLU A 166 -1.77 10.56 -9.09
N ASN A 167 -2.99 10.62 -8.53
CA ASN A 167 -3.76 11.85 -8.33
C ASN A 167 -3.46 12.55 -6.99
N GLY A 168 -2.46 12.09 -6.23
CA GLY A 168 -2.06 12.72 -4.97
C GLY A 168 -2.96 12.37 -3.78
N LEU A 169 -3.72 11.27 -3.86
CA LEU A 169 -4.70 10.87 -2.85
C LEU A 169 -4.35 9.52 -2.24
N HIS A 170 -4.67 9.34 -0.95
CA HIS A 170 -4.53 8.05 -0.29
C HIS A 170 -5.66 7.10 -0.73
N PRO A 171 -5.36 5.86 -1.16
CA PRO A 171 -6.39 4.87 -1.44
C PRO A 171 -7.17 4.48 -0.17
N GLU A 172 -8.45 4.80 -0.16
CA GLU A 172 -9.38 4.47 0.92
C GLU A 172 -9.81 3.00 0.84
N VAL A 173 -10.64 2.60 1.81
CA VAL A 173 -11.22 1.25 1.80
C VAL A 173 -12.23 1.08 0.66
N THR A 174 -13.01 2.11 0.35
CA THR A 174 -13.94 2.14 -0.78
C THR A 174 -13.27 2.59 -2.07
N VAL A 175 -12.21 1.88 -2.47
CA VAL A 175 -11.33 2.26 -3.61
C VAL A 175 -12.09 2.49 -4.92
N TRP A 176 -13.13 1.69 -5.19
CA TRP A 176 -13.91 1.80 -6.43
C TRP A 176 -14.74 3.08 -6.52
N ASN A 177 -15.20 3.62 -5.38
CA ASN A 177 -15.89 4.91 -5.35
C ASN A 177 -14.93 6.07 -5.66
N GLN A 178 -13.69 5.99 -5.18
CA GLN A 178 -12.65 6.96 -5.49
C GLN A 178 -12.27 6.87 -6.97
N VAL A 179 -11.90 5.68 -7.46
CA VAL A 179 -11.40 5.52 -8.84
C VAL A 179 -12.46 5.90 -9.87
N LYS A 180 -13.75 5.68 -9.59
CA LYS A 180 -14.84 6.14 -10.46
C LYS A 180 -14.82 7.65 -10.73
N GLN A 181 -14.29 8.45 -9.82
CA GLN A 181 -14.19 9.90 -9.96
C GLN A 181 -12.89 10.33 -10.66
N PHE A 182 -11.77 9.65 -10.38
CA PHE A 182 -10.43 10.06 -10.83
C PHE A 182 -9.93 9.33 -12.07
N ASP A 183 -10.28 8.06 -12.25
CA ASP A 183 -9.96 7.25 -13.42
C ASP A 183 -11.15 6.31 -13.77
N PRO A 184 -12.19 6.85 -14.43
CA PRO A 184 -13.39 6.09 -14.78
C PRO A 184 -13.13 4.93 -15.75
N GLU A 185 -12.00 4.94 -16.47
CA GLU A 185 -11.63 3.87 -17.40
C GLU A 185 -11.30 2.59 -16.62
N ILE A 186 -10.51 2.70 -15.54
CA ILE A 186 -10.23 1.56 -14.65
C ILE A 186 -11.52 1.04 -13.99
N TYR A 187 -12.42 1.92 -13.59
CA TYR A 187 -13.72 1.52 -13.03
C TYR A 187 -14.52 0.68 -14.04
N LYS A 188 -14.60 1.14 -15.30
CA LYS A 188 -15.30 0.42 -16.37
C LYS A 188 -14.71 -0.97 -16.63
N LEU A 189 -13.40 -1.14 -16.54
CA LEU A 189 -12.80 -2.48 -16.68
C LEU A 189 -13.35 -3.45 -15.62
N TYR A 190 -13.46 -3.00 -14.36
CA TYR A 190 -14.03 -3.83 -13.31
C TYR A 190 -15.53 -4.08 -13.49
N GLU A 191 -16.27 -3.07 -13.95
CA GLU A 191 -17.69 -3.18 -14.32
C GLU A 191 -17.89 -4.23 -15.43
N GLU A 192 -17.13 -4.15 -16.53
CA GLU A 192 -17.17 -5.12 -17.64
C GLU A 192 -16.81 -6.54 -17.19
N LEU A 193 -15.85 -6.70 -16.27
CA LEU A 193 -15.51 -8.02 -15.72
C LEU A 193 -16.70 -8.66 -15.00
N VAL A 194 -17.50 -7.86 -14.27
CA VAL A 194 -18.58 -8.35 -13.42
C VAL A 194 -19.91 -8.45 -14.17
N GLU A 195 -20.24 -7.45 -14.99
CA GLU A 195 -21.57 -7.24 -15.57
C GLU A 195 -21.72 -7.75 -17.00
N SER A 196 -20.62 -7.98 -17.73
CA SER A 196 -20.71 -8.45 -19.12
C SER A 196 -21.34 -9.84 -19.24
N GLU A 197 -22.22 -10.00 -20.22
CA GLU A 197 -22.91 -11.26 -20.55
C GLU A 197 -22.01 -12.28 -21.27
N GLU A 198 -20.77 -11.89 -21.63
CA GLU A 198 -19.81 -12.76 -22.29
C GLU A 198 -19.31 -13.90 -21.39
N SER A 199 -18.80 -14.96 -22.02
CA SER A 199 -18.16 -16.06 -21.29
C SER A 199 -17.00 -15.54 -20.44
N LEU A 200 -16.75 -16.18 -19.29
CA LEU A 200 -15.65 -15.79 -18.40
C LEU A 200 -14.31 -15.71 -19.15
N SER A 201 -14.03 -16.66 -20.04
CA SER A 201 -12.81 -16.66 -20.85
C SER A 201 -12.66 -15.39 -21.69
N LYS A 202 -13.72 -14.94 -22.37
CA LYS A 202 -13.68 -13.72 -23.20
C LYS A 202 -13.56 -12.45 -22.37
N ARG A 203 -14.28 -12.37 -21.24
CA ARG A 203 -14.13 -11.27 -20.28
C ARG A 203 -12.68 -11.16 -19.81
N LEU A 204 -12.10 -12.28 -19.37
CA LEU A 204 -10.69 -12.31 -18.95
C LEU A 204 -9.73 -11.91 -20.08
N GLU A 205 -9.94 -12.40 -21.31
CA GLU A 205 -9.11 -12.05 -22.46
C GLU A 205 -9.04 -10.53 -22.69
N LEU A 206 -10.20 -9.87 -22.73
CA LEU A 206 -10.31 -8.42 -22.87
C LEU A 206 -9.65 -7.70 -21.70
N LEU A 207 -9.88 -8.16 -20.48
CA LEU A 207 -9.32 -7.55 -19.27
C LEU A 207 -7.79 -7.64 -19.23
N PHE A 208 -7.21 -8.78 -19.66
CA PHE A 208 -5.76 -8.91 -19.74
C PHE A 208 -5.17 -7.99 -20.82
N LEU A 209 -5.80 -7.87 -21.99
CA LEU A 209 -5.35 -6.94 -23.04
C LEU A 209 -5.35 -5.48 -22.56
N ALA A 210 -6.45 -5.05 -21.94
CA ALA A 210 -6.55 -3.68 -21.39
C ALA A 210 -5.55 -3.45 -20.25
N SER A 211 -5.42 -4.41 -19.33
CA SER A 211 -4.48 -4.31 -18.21
C SER A 211 -3.03 -4.25 -18.68
N GLU A 212 -2.67 -5.03 -19.70
CA GLU A 212 -1.33 -5.00 -20.30
C GLU A 212 -0.97 -3.61 -20.82
N PHE A 213 -1.88 -2.99 -21.55
CA PHE A 213 -1.71 -1.62 -22.03
C PHE A 213 -1.50 -0.64 -20.86
N LEU A 214 -2.38 -0.67 -19.85
CA LEU A 214 -2.34 0.25 -18.71
C LEU A 214 -1.10 0.06 -17.82
N ILE A 215 -0.61 -1.17 -17.69
CA ILE A 215 0.63 -1.49 -16.96
C ILE A 215 1.83 -0.93 -17.73
N ASN A 216 1.87 -1.13 -19.05
CA ASN A 216 2.97 -0.68 -19.90
C ASN A 216 3.08 0.85 -19.91
N THR A 217 1.97 1.58 -20.03
CA THR A 217 1.98 3.05 -20.05
C THR A 217 2.43 3.65 -18.72
N ARG A 218 2.21 2.93 -17.61
CA ARG A 218 2.60 3.36 -16.26
C ARG A 218 3.98 2.86 -15.83
N ALA A 219 4.67 2.04 -16.63
CA ALA A 219 5.94 1.41 -16.24
C ALA A 219 7.00 2.39 -15.71
N LYS A 220 7.22 3.52 -16.40
CA LYS A 220 8.19 4.53 -15.97
C LYS A 220 7.80 5.21 -14.66
N GLN A 221 6.52 5.53 -14.48
CA GLN A 221 6.03 6.22 -13.28
C GLN A 221 5.90 5.27 -12.08
N GLY A 222 5.49 4.03 -12.31
CA GLY A 222 5.43 2.97 -11.30
C GLY A 222 6.82 2.53 -10.86
N GLY A 223 7.79 2.43 -11.78
CA GLY A 223 9.18 2.12 -11.45
C GLY A 223 10.03 3.30 -10.97
N ARG A 224 9.47 4.52 -10.92
CA ARG A 224 10.24 5.77 -10.77
C ARG A 224 11.22 5.75 -9.61
N HIS A 225 10.77 5.44 -8.40
CA HIS A 225 11.63 5.42 -7.22
C HIS A 225 12.76 4.40 -7.34
N LEU A 226 12.49 3.19 -7.87
CA LEU A 226 13.52 2.19 -8.13
C LEU A 226 14.55 2.70 -9.15
N LEU A 227 14.07 3.31 -10.25
CA LEU A 227 14.94 3.86 -11.29
C LEU A 227 15.80 5.03 -10.76
N GLU A 228 15.22 5.92 -9.94
CA GLU A 228 15.94 7.03 -9.32
C GLU A 228 17.04 6.53 -8.37
N VAL A 229 16.76 5.50 -7.55
CA VAL A 229 17.77 4.89 -6.68
C VAL A 229 18.89 4.23 -7.50
N LEU A 230 18.56 3.50 -8.57
CA LEU A 230 19.59 2.90 -9.43
C LEU A 230 20.43 3.96 -10.16
N ALA A 231 19.88 5.15 -10.41
CA ALA A 231 20.57 6.28 -11.02
C ALA A 231 21.48 7.05 -10.05
N GLU A 232 21.48 6.73 -8.75
CA GLU A 232 22.33 7.40 -7.75
C GLU A 232 23.83 7.16 -7.98
N ARG A 233 24.21 6.12 -8.74
CA ARG A 233 25.59 5.84 -9.14
C ARG A 233 25.69 5.50 -10.62
N SER A 234 26.86 5.75 -11.21
CA SER A 234 27.12 5.47 -12.63
C SER A 234 27.42 4.00 -12.92
N GLU A 235 27.92 3.26 -11.94
CA GLU A 235 28.25 1.84 -12.07
C GLU A 235 27.01 0.94 -12.03
N SER A 236 27.10 -0.21 -12.68
CA SER A 236 26.04 -1.21 -12.65
C SER A 236 25.92 -1.88 -11.27
N TRP A 237 24.73 -2.36 -10.95
CA TRP A 237 24.35 -2.97 -9.68
C TRP A 237 24.25 -4.48 -9.80
N LEU A 238 24.85 -5.20 -8.85
CA LEU A 238 24.51 -6.60 -8.62
C LEU A 238 23.13 -6.66 -7.99
N PHE A 239 22.33 -7.68 -8.32
CA PHE A 239 20.99 -7.82 -7.74
C PHE A 239 21.01 -7.85 -6.20
N GLY A 240 22.03 -8.49 -5.59
CA GLY A 240 22.19 -8.49 -4.14
C GLY A 240 22.35 -7.09 -3.54
N GLU A 241 23.04 -6.18 -4.23
CA GLU A 241 23.17 -4.78 -3.79
C GLU A 241 21.83 -4.05 -3.86
N ILE A 242 21.04 -4.30 -4.91
CA ILE A 242 19.69 -3.74 -5.07
C ILE A 242 18.77 -4.24 -3.95
N LEU A 243 18.83 -5.54 -3.65
CA LEU A 243 18.02 -6.19 -2.62
C LEU A 243 18.34 -5.67 -1.21
N ASP A 244 19.61 -5.47 -0.91
CA ASP A 244 20.06 -5.00 0.40
C ASP A 244 19.94 -3.47 0.58
N HIS A 245 19.71 -2.72 -0.51
CA HIS A 245 19.64 -1.28 -0.48
C HIS A 245 18.51 -0.78 0.43
N PRO A 246 18.79 0.06 1.46
CA PRO A 246 17.79 0.46 2.45
C PRO A 246 16.52 1.08 1.87
N LYS A 247 16.64 1.91 0.82
CA LYS A 247 15.50 2.55 0.15
C LYS A 247 14.63 1.55 -0.64
N LEU A 248 15.16 0.38 -1.01
CA LEU A 248 14.48 -0.59 -1.87
C LEU A 248 13.92 -1.80 -1.10
N LYS A 249 14.24 -1.94 0.19
CA LYS A 249 13.72 -3.03 1.05
C LYS A 249 12.20 -3.14 1.05
N VAL A 250 11.50 -2.02 0.86
CA VAL A 250 10.04 -1.96 0.75
C VAL A 250 9.47 -2.78 -0.40
N TYR A 251 10.27 -3.03 -1.45
CA TYR A 251 9.88 -3.83 -2.62
C TYR A 251 10.31 -5.29 -2.51
N SER A 252 11.02 -5.71 -1.47
CA SER A 252 11.73 -7.00 -1.38
C SER A 252 10.95 -8.22 -1.89
N VAL A 253 9.65 -8.31 -1.62
CA VAL A 253 8.79 -9.41 -2.10
C VAL A 253 8.65 -9.42 -3.64
N ASP A 254 8.56 -8.25 -4.26
CA ASP A 254 8.27 -8.05 -5.69
C ASP A 254 9.48 -7.53 -6.49
N LEU A 255 10.62 -7.28 -5.83
CA LEU A 255 11.75 -6.55 -6.40
C LEU A 255 12.36 -7.25 -7.61
N GLU A 256 12.61 -8.57 -7.53
CA GLU A 256 13.14 -9.35 -8.65
C GLU A 256 12.23 -9.24 -9.88
N LEU A 257 10.92 -9.39 -9.65
CA LEU A 257 9.92 -9.29 -10.69
C LEU A 257 9.86 -7.89 -11.30
N MET A 258 9.90 -6.85 -10.46
CA MET A 258 9.91 -5.46 -10.92
C MET A 258 11.16 -5.16 -11.76
N VAL A 259 12.34 -5.63 -11.35
CA VAL A 259 13.59 -5.43 -12.09
C VAL A 259 13.51 -6.10 -13.46
N GLU A 260 13.13 -7.38 -13.54
CA GLU A 260 13.01 -8.07 -14.83
C GLU A 260 11.95 -7.42 -15.73
N PHE A 261 10.80 -7.03 -15.18
CA PHE A 261 9.79 -6.30 -15.94
C PHE A 261 10.34 -4.98 -16.51
N LEU A 262 11.08 -4.19 -15.73
CA LEU A 262 11.66 -2.94 -16.21
C LEU A 262 12.80 -3.16 -17.21
N VAL A 263 13.51 -4.30 -17.14
CA VAL A 263 14.45 -4.74 -18.18
C VAL A 263 13.71 -5.02 -19.49
N GLU A 264 12.60 -5.76 -19.46
CA GLU A 264 11.76 -6.01 -20.63
C GLU A 264 11.23 -4.72 -21.27
N LYS A 265 10.95 -3.70 -20.44
CA LYS A 265 10.55 -2.36 -20.90
C LYS A 265 11.71 -1.44 -21.29
N GLN A 266 12.94 -1.95 -21.29
CA GLN A 266 14.16 -1.19 -21.63
C GLN A 266 14.38 0.04 -20.73
N LEU A 267 13.81 0.03 -19.52
CA LEU A 267 14.00 1.06 -18.50
C LEU A 267 15.20 0.75 -17.60
N ILE A 268 15.59 -0.54 -17.51
CA ILE A 268 16.82 -1.01 -16.90
C ILE A 268 17.64 -1.76 -17.96
N HIS A 269 18.93 -1.52 -18.00
CA HIS A 269 19.88 -2.21 -18.87
C HIS A 269 20.59 -3.33 -18.12
N VAL A 270 20.87 -4.43 -18.83
CA VAL A 270 21.62 -5.57 -18.29
C VAL A 270 23.03 -5.56 -18.85
N GLU A 271 24.01 -5.45 -17.97
CA GLU A 271 25.42 -5.64 -18.27
C GLU A 271 25.83 -7.07 -17.90
N LYS A 272 26.52 -7.77 -18.81
CA LYS A 272 26.99 -9.15 -18.59
C LYS A 272 28.47 -9.13 -18.21
N VAL A 273 28.77 -9.46 -16.96
CA VAL A 273 30.16 -9.51 -16.45
C VAL A 273 30.60 -10.96 -16.34
N LEU A 274 31.67 -11.35 -17.05
CA LEU A 274 32.12 -12.74 -17.12
C LEU A 274 32.53 -13.27 -15.73
N THR A 275 32.05 -14.46 -15.37
CA THR A 275 32.48 -15.15 -14.15
C THR A 275 33.76 -15.97 -14.39
N LYS A 276 34.27 -16.64 -13.35
CA LYS A 276 35.35 -17.63 -13.51
C LYS A 276 34.91 -18.89 -14.28
N GLY A 277 33.60 -19.14 -14.39
CA GLY A 277 33.03 -20.24 -15.17
C GLY A 277 32.96 -19.89 -16.66
N LYS A 278 33.29 -20.86 -17.52
CA LYS A 278 33.19 -20.69 -18.96
C LYS A 278 31.73 -20.43 -19.37
N ASP A 279 31.51 -19.40 -20.18
CA ASP A 279 30.20 -19.00 -20.71
C ASP A 279 29.13 -18.67 -19.65
N LEU A 280 29.56 -18.34 -18.42
CA LEU A 280 28.70 -17.92 -17.33
C LEU A 280 28.98 -16.46 -16.95
N TYR A 281 27.92 -15.65 -16.85
CA TYR A 281 28.02 -14.20 -16.61
C TYR A 281 27.19 -13.80 -15.39
N HIS A 282 27.73 -12.90 -14.57
CA HIS A 282 26.92 -12.09 -13.67
C HIS A 282 26.05 -11.13 -14.49
N ARG A 283 24.77 -11.01 -14.11
CA ARG A 283 23.88 -9.98 -14.62
C ARG A 283 23.94 -8.80 -13.66
N ASN A 284 24.48 -7.69 -14.13
CA ASN A 284 24.42 -6.41 -13.44
C ASN A 284 23.37 -5.51 -14.10
N TYR A 285 22.83 -4.57 -13.34
CA TYR A 285 21.71 -3.73 -13.75
C TYR A 285 22.11 -2.26 -13.67
N SER A 286 21.82 -1.48 -14.70
CA SER A 286 22.05 -0.04 -14.71
C SER A 286 20.89 0.70 -15.36
N VAL A 287 20.80 1.99 -15.13
CA VAL A 287 19.83 2.87 -15.79
C VAL A 287 20.60 3.92 -16.58
N SER A 288 20.16 4.22 -17.81
CA SER A 288 20.69 5.36 -18.56
C SER A 288 19.84 6.59 -18.22
N LEU A 289 20.48 7.68 -17.79
CA LEU A 289 19.84 8.99 -17.69
C LEU A 289 19.53 9.56 -19.08
#